data_AF-A0A969HHP7-F1
#
_entry.id   AF-A0A969HHP7-F1
#
_cell.length_a   1.000
_cell.length_b   1.000
_cell.length_c   1.000
_cell.angle_alpha   90.00
_cell.angle_beta   90.00
_cell.angle_gamma   90.00
#
_symmetry.space_group_name_H-M   'P 1'
#
loop_
_entity.id
_entity.type
_entity.pdbx_description
1 polymer ?
#
loop_
_entity_poly.entity_id
_entity_poly.type
_entity_poly.pdbx_seq_one_letter_code
_entity_poly.pdbx_strand_id
1 'polypeptide(L)'
;MSAETFLLTGSMGCIGAWVLRNLVAEGVRVIATDLTTDPVRPGLMMTPAQLARISFVQLDITDLKALQTLVEQEQVTHIIHLAGLQVPFCRANPALGARVNVVGTVNIFEAVRQAQGQVRGLSYASSVAVLGPNHL
;
A
#
# COMPACT_ATOMS: atom_id res chain seq x y z
N MET A 1 24.70 5.22 -3.41
CA MET A 1 23.37 5.06 -2.78
C MET A 1 22.72 3.85 -3.41
N SER A 2 22.21 2.89 -2.64
CA SER A 2 21.46 1.76 -3.20
C SER A 2 20.19 2.29 -3.88
N ALA A 3 19.82 1.69 -5.02
CA ALA A 3 18.61 2.06 -5.73
C ALA A 3 17.38 1.85 -4.83
N GLU A 4 16.46 2.81 -4.85
CA GLU A 4 15.24 2.75 -4.04
C GLU A 4 14.13 1.99 -4.76
N THR A 5 13.43 1.14 -3.99
CA THR A 5 12.28 0.36 -4.44
C THR A 5 11.15 0.60 -3.47
N PHE A 6 10.07 1.17 -3.98
CA PHE A 6 8.87 1.52 -3.21
C PHE A 6 7.79 0.47 -3.40
N LEU A 7 7.30 -0.09 -2.29
CA LEU A 7 6.06 -0.85 -2.25
C LEU A 7 4.91 0.06 -1.84
N LEU A 8 3.89 0.17 -2.69
CA LEU A 8 2.66 0.92 -2.42
C LEU A 8 1.49 -0.05 -2.26
N THR A 9 0.89 -0.10 -1.06
CA THR A 9 -0.38 -0.83 -0.84
C THR A 9 -1.58 0.10 -0.99
N GLY A 10 -2.72 -0.40 -1.45
CA GLY A 10 -3.92 0.41 -1.72
C GLY A 10 -3.76 1.25 -3.00
N SER A 11 -2.98 0.72 -3.95
CA SER A 11 -2.56 1.41 -5.17
C SER A 11 -3.70 1.74 -6.14
N MET A 12 -4.85 1.07 -6.02
CA MET A 12 -6.05 1.31 -6.85
C MET A 12 -7.04 2.30 -6.21
N GLY A 13 -6.73 2.78 -5.00
CA GLY A 13 -7.46 3.83 -4.32
C GLY A 13 -7.18 5.23 -4.88
N CYS A 14 -7.98 6.22 -4.49
CA CYS A 14 -7.84 7.60 -4.95
C CYS A 14 -6.45 8.19 -4.61
N ILE A 15 -5.99 8.02 -3.36
CA ILE A 15 -4.68 8.52 -2.93
C ILE A 15 -3.56 7.69 -3.56
N GLY A 16 -3.72 6.36 -3.62
CA GLY A 16 -2.76 5.45 -4.23
C GLY A 16 -2.44 5.80 -5.67
N ALA A 17 -3.47 6.14 -6.46
CA ALA A 17 -3.28 6.65 -7.81
C ALA A 17 -2.32 7.85 -7.84
N TRP A 18 -2.62 8.94 -7.10
CA TRP A 18 -1.74 10.12 -7.09
C TRP A 18 -0.31 9.82 -6.63
N VAL A 19 -0.13 8.92 -5.65
CA VAL A 19 1.19 8.48 -5.21
C VAL A 19 1.94 7.75 -6.33
N LEU A 20 1.29 6.83 -7.06
CA LEU A 20 1.90 6.17 -8.23
C LEU A 20 2.38 7.16 -9.27
N ARG A 21 1.56 8.15 -9.62
CA ARG A 21 1.92 9.19 -10.58
C ARG A 21 3.19 9.92 -10.15
N ASN A 22 3.28 10.30 -8.88
CA ASN A 22 4.41 11.05 -8.35
C ASN A 22 5.68 10.17 -8.33
N LEU A 23 5.61 8.94 -7.83
CA LEU A 23 6.75 8.02 -7.81
C LEU A 23 7.28 7.72 -9.23
N VAL A 24 6.39 7.52 -10.21
CA VAL A 24 6.80 7.33 -11.61
C VAL A 24 7.44 8.57 -12.20
N ALA A 25 6.95 9.78 -11.85
CA ALA A 25 7.57 11.03 -12.26
C ALA A 25 8.97 11.22 -11.65
N GLU A 26 9.19 10.73 -10.43
CA GLU A 26 10.50 10.77 -9.74
C GLU A 26 11.51 9.74 -10.27
N GLY A 27 11.09 8.80 -11.12
CA GLY A 27 12.02 7.85 -11.72
C GLY A 27 12.34 6.61 -10.86
N VAL A 28 11.70 6.45 -9.70
CA VAL A 28 11.97 5.35 -8.77
C VAL A 28 11.27 4.05 -9.19
N ARG A 29 11.78 2.90 -8.73
CA ARG A 29 11.15 1.60 -8.96
C ARG A 29 9.93 1.47 -8.05
N VAL A 30 8.77 1.11 -8.63
CA VAL A 30 7.50 1.01 -7.90
C VAL A 30 6.88 -0.37 -8.07
N ILE A 31 6.61 -1.00 -6.93
CA ILE A 31 5.78 -2.19 -6.81
C ILE A 31 4.43 -1.74 -6.25
N ALA A 32 3.38 -1.85 -7.05
CA ALA A 32 2.03 -1.42 -6.71
C ALA A 32 1.18 -2.64 -6.36
N THR A 33 0.57 -2.64 -5.18
CA THR A 33 -0.26 -3.75 -4.74
C THR A 33 -1.64 -3.31 -4.24
N ASP A 34 -2.62 -4.16 -4.54
CA ASP A 34 -4.01 -4.06 -4.14
C ASP A 34 -4.69 -5.43 -4.33
N LEU A 35 -5.98 -5.54 -4.01
CA LEU A 35 -6.78 -6.75 -4.24
C LEU A 35 -7.08 -7.01 -5.74
N THR A 36 -6.75 -6.06 -6.61
CA THR A 36 -6.85 -6.16 -8.07
C THR A 36 -5.65 -5.49 -8.72
N THR A 37 -5.28 -5.92 -9.92
CA THR A 37 -4.23 -5.31 -10.74
C THR A 37 -4.79 -4.43 -11.86
N ASP A 38 -6.11 -4.31 -12.00
CA ASP A 38 -6.74 -3.46 -13.01
C ASP A 38 -6.55 -1.97 -12.68
N PRO A 39 -5.72 -1.23 -13.43
CA PRO A 39 -5.31 0.12 -13.07
C PRO A 39 -6.33 1.17 -13.54
N VAL A 40 -7.63 0.96 -13.27
CA VAL A 40 -8.70 1.87 -13.72
C VAL A 40 -8.42 3.30 -13.26
N ARG A 41 -8.22 3.53 -11.96
CA ARG A 41 -7.95 4.88 -11.42
C ARG A 41 -6.59 5.41 -11.86
N PRO A 42 -5.47 4.65 -11.75
CA PRO A 42 -4.19 5.12 -12.27
C PRO A 42 -4.22 5.48 -13.76
N GLY A 43 -4.97 4.74 -14.57
CA GLY A 43 -5.13 4.97 -16.01
C GLY A 43 -5.88 6.24 -16.38
N LEU A 44 -6.62 6.87 -15.45
CA LEU A 44 -7.26 8.17 -15.68
C LEU A 44 -6.25 9.34 -15.69
N MET A 45 -5.03 9.13 -15.19
CA MET A 45 -4.06 10.21 -14.94
C MET A 45 -2.63 9.89 -15.43
N MET A 46 -2.40 8.68 -15.95
CA MET A 46 -1.10 8.21 -16.44
C MET A 46 -1.25 7.58 -17.82
N THR A 47 -0.25 7.78 -18.68
CA THR A 47 -0.21 7.17 -20.01
C THR A 47 0.13 5.66 -19.92
N PRO A 48 -0.17 4.86 -20.96
CA PRO A 48 0.23 3.45 -21.00
C PRO A 48 1.74 3.24 -20.79
N ALA A 49 2.58 4.13 -21.32
CA ALA A 49 4.02 4.08 -21.13
C ALA A 49 4.43 4.34 -19.67
N GLN A 50 3.72 5.21 -18.96
CA GLN A 50 3.95 5.45 -17.53
C GLN A 50 3.48 4.27 -16.68
N LEU A 51 2.33 3.68 -17.00
CA LEU A 51 1.82 2.49 -16.32
C LEU A 51 2.73 1.28 -16.50
N ALA A 52 3.33 1.12 -17.68
CA ALA A 52 4.28 0.04 -17.98
C ALA A 52 5.57 0.11 -17.12
N ARG A 53 5.82 1.23 -16.44
CA ARG A 53 6.96 1.39 -15.50
C ARG A 53 6.64 0.90 -14.08
N ILE A 54 5.40 0.49 -13.82
CA ILE A 54 4.93 0.02 -12.51
C ILE A 54 4.79 -1.50 -12.56
N SER A 55 5.30 -2.17 -11.53
CA SER A 55 5.04 -3.61 -11.32
C SER A 55 3.78 -3.76 -10.49
N PHE A 56 2.68 -4.20 -11.11
CA PHE A 56 1.42 -4.46 -10.42
C PHE A 56 1.38 -5.89 -9.87
N VAL A 57 1.14 -6.03 -8.57
CA VAL A 57 1.07 -7.32 -7.87
C VAL A 57 -0.20 -7.39 -7.06
N GLN A 58 -1.06 -8.37 -7.37
CA GLN A 58 -2.24 -8.63 -6.56
C GLN A 58 -1.81 -9.23 -5.21
N LEU A 59 -2.12 -8.55 -4.11
CA LEU A 59 -1.87 -9.07 -2.77
C LEU A 59 -2.86 -8.49 -1.76
N ASP A 60 -3.30 -9.36 -0.87
CA ASP A 60 -4.09 -9.00 0.31
C ASP A 60 -3.14 -8.72 1.48
N ILE A 61 -3.20 -7.52 2.06
CA ILE A 61 -2.35 -7.13 3.19
C ILE A 61 -2.58 -7.98 4.45
N THR A 62 -3.69 -8.72 4.50
CA THR A 62 -3.99 -9.65 5.61
C THR A 62 -3.19 -10.95 5.51
N ASP A 63 -2.56 -11.23 4.37
CA ASP A 63 -1.59 -12.31 4.18
C ASP A 63 -0.16 -11.83 4.43
N LEU A 64 0.30 -11.99 5.68
CA LEU A 64 1.65 -11.63 6.09
C LEU A 64 2.73 -12.36 5.29
N LYS A 65 2.52 -13.64 4.95
CA LYS A 65 3.55 -14.45 4.29
C LYS A 65 3.76 -13.99 2.85
N ALA A 66 2.66 -13.71 2.14
CA ALA A 66 2.72 -13.14 0.80
C ALA A 66 3.43 -11.77 0.82
N LEU A 67 3.12 -10.93 1.82
CA LEU A 67 3.73 -9.61 1.96
C LEU A 67 5.24 -9.69 2.21
N GLN A 68 5.68 -10.59 3.10
CA GLN A 68 7.09 -10.81 3.38
C GLN A 68 7.84 -11.32 2.14
N THR A 69 7.24 -12.28 1.44
CA THR A 69 7.80 -12.85 0.21
C THR A 69 7.97 -11.75 -0.84
N LEU A 70 6.97 -10.88 -1.00
CA LEU A 70 7.06 -9.75 -1.93
C LEU A 70 8.15 -8.75 -1.54
N VAL A 71 8.23 -8.38 -0.24
CA VAL A 71 9.24 -7.46 0.27
C VAL A 71 10.64 -7.98 0.02
N GLU A 72 10.88 -9.26 0.25
CA GLU A 72 12.18 -9.91 0.03
C GLU A 72 12.50 -10.02 -1.47
N GLN A 73 11.60 -10.60 -2.27
CA GLN A 73 11.85 -10.85 -3.70
C GLN A 73 12.08 -9.57 -4.50
N GLU A 74 11.33 -8.51 -4.21
CA GLU A 74 11.43 -7.24 -4.92
C GLU A 74 12.49 -6.29 -4.32
N GLN A 75 13.21 -6.72 -3.28
CA GLN A 75 14.22 -5.92 -2.60
C GLN A 75 13.65 -4.55 -2.18
N VAL A 76 12.45 -4.57 -1.60
CA VAL A 76 11.73 -3.36 -1.18
C VAL A 76 12.54 -2.63 -0.11
N THR A 77 12.77 -1.34 -0.32
CA THR A 77 13.48 -0.48 0.64
C THR A 77 12.57 0.55 1.30
N HIS A 78 11.43 0.87 0.70
CA HIS A 78 10.46 1.82 1.25
C HIS A 78 9.04 1.29 1.10
N ILE A 79 8.21 1.46 2.12
CA ILE A 79 6.80 1.07 2.08
C ILE A 79 5.92 2.30 2.29
N ILE A 80 4.93 2.46 1.41
CA ILE A 80 3.84 3.42 1.57
C ILE A 80 2.55 2.60 1.74
N HIS A 81 1.98 2.63 2.95
CA HIS A 81 0.81 1.86 3.31
C HIS A 81 -0.47 2.70 3.27
N LEU A 82 -1.26 2.52 2.20
CA LEU A 82 -2.56 3.19 2.02
C LEU A 82 -3.74 2.20 1.94
N ALA A 83 -3.48 0.89 1.95
CA ALA A 83 -4.53 -0.11 1.95
C ALA A 83 -5.35 -0.02 3.25
N GLY A 84 -6.66 0.16 3.11
CA GLY A 84 -7.57 0.29 4.24
C GLY A 84 -9.03 0.40 3.78
N LEU A 85 -9.94 -0.13 4.59
CA LEU A 85 -11.38 0.03 4.42
C LEU A 85 -11.87 1.29 5.14
N GLN A 86 -12.42 2.22 4.36
CA GLN A 86 -12.99 3.45 4.88
C GLN A 86 -14.48 3.28 5.24
N VAL A 87 -15.04 4.26 5.95
CA VAL A 87 -16.49 4.38 6.13
C VAL A 87 -17.11 4.69 4.75
N PRO A 88 -18.25 4.07 4.37
CA PRO A 88 -19.13 3.23 5.20
C PRO A 88 -18.77 1.74 5.24
N PHE A 89 -17.81 1.27 4.46
CA PHE A 89 -17.53 -0.17 4.29
C PHE A 89 -17.08 -0.86 5.58
N CYS A 90 -16.15 -0.26 6.33
CA CYS A 90 -15.70 -0.83 7.60
C CYS A 90 -16.79 -0.79 8.69
N ARG A 91 -17.76 0.13 8.59
CA ARG A 91 -18.94 0.16 9.48
C ARG A 91 -19.93 -0.94 9.12
N ALA A 92 -20.12 -1.21 7.82
CA ALA A 92 -21.02 -2.26 7.36
C ALA A 92 -20.51 -3.67 7.72
N ASN A 93 -19.19 -3.87 7.78
CA ASN A 93 -18.58 -5.10 8.26
C ASN A 93 -17.39 -4.80 9.21
N PRO A 94 -17.65 -4.63 10.51
CA PRO A 94 -16.61 -4.29 11.49
C PRO A 94 -15.50 -5.33 11.61
N ALA A 95 -15.84 -6.62 11.48
CA ALA A 95 -14.86 -7.70 11.55
C ALA A 95 -13.88 -7.65 10.37
N LEU A 96 -14.39 -7.39 9.16
CA LEU A 96 -13.54 -7.18 7.99
C LEU A 96 -12.73 -5.87 8.12
N GLY A 97 -13.35 -4.81 8.62
CA GLY A 97 -12.68 -3.54 8.91
C GLY A 97 -11.49 -3.71 9.85
N ALA A 98 -11.64 -4.44 10.96
CA ALA A 98 -10.56 -4.74 11.88
C ALA A 98 -9.48 -5.63 11.24
N ARG A 99 -9.88 -6.64 10.47
CA ARG A 99 -8.93 -7.51 9.76
C ARG A 99 -8.03 -6.72 8.81
N VAL A 100 -8.60 -5.82 8.01
CA VAL A 100 -7.82 -5.02 7.05
C VAL A 100 -7.06 -3.90 7.78
N ASN A 101 -7.75 -3.05 8.53
CA ASN A 101 -7.18 -1.80 9.05
C ASN A 101 -6.31 -1.99 10.29
N VAL A 102 -6.45 -3.10 11.01
CA VAL A 102 -5.64 -3.38 12.21
C VAL A 102 -4.68 -4.51 11.91
N VAL A 103 -5.19 -5.71 11.60
CA VAL A 103 -4.32 -6.87 11.35
C VAL A 103 -3.45 -6.65 10.11
N GLY A 104 -4.03 -6.14 9.02
CA GLY A 104 -3.25 -5.82 7.81
C GLY A 104 -2.18 -4.74 8.05
N THR A 105 -2.45 -3.72 8.86
CA THR A 105 -1.43 -2.73 9.24
C THR A 105 -0.36 -3.31 10.15
N VAL A 106 -0.72 -4.18 11.10
CA VAL A 106 0.26 -4.94 11.90
C VAL A 106 1.14 -5.82 11.01
N ASN A 107 0.58 -6.45 9.97
CA ASN A 107 1.36 -7.24 9.01
C ASN A 107 2.39 -6.39 8.28
N ILE A 108 2.07 -5.13 7.93
CA ILE A 108 3.04 -4.20 7.34
C ILE A 108 4.20 -3.94 8.32
N PHE A 109 3.91 -3.67 9.58
CA PHE A 109 4.94 -3.45 10.59
C PHE A 109 5.80 -4.70 10.82
N GLU A 110 5.18 -5.88 10.84
CA GLU A 110 5.90 -7.15 10.96
C GLU A 110 6.78 -7.44 9.74
N ALA A 111 6.32 -7.14 8.52
CA ALA A 111 7.14 -7.26 7.32
C ALA A 111 8.37 -6.34 7.38
N VAL A 112 8.21 -5.09 7.85
CA VAL A 112 9.35 -4.17 8.06
C VAL A 112 10.31 -4.72 9.11
N ARG A 113 9.79 -5.18 10.26
CA ARG A 113 10.61 -5.73 11.36
C ARG A 113 11.43 -6.94 10.90
N GLN A 114 10.83 -7.83 10.11
CA GLN A 114 11.47 -9.06 9.63
C GLN A 114 12.40 -8.83 8.44
N ALA A 115 12.29 -7.70 7.74
CA ALA A 115 13.20 -7.34 6.66
C ALA A 115 14.62 -6.94 7.14
N GLN A 116 14.91 -7.01 8.45
CA GLN A 116 16.27 -6.89 9.03
C GLN A 116 17.11 -5.70 8.50
N GLY A 117 16.48 -4.53 8.36
CA GLY A 117 17.14 -3.30 7.89
C GLY A 117 17.13 -3.08 6.38
N GLN A 118 16.57 -4.01 5.60
CA GLN A 118 16.33 -3.83 4.16
C GLN A 118 15.33 -2.69 3.92
N VAL A 119 14.22 -2.67 4.66
CA VAL A 119 13.25 -1.55 4.63
C VAL A 119 13.75 -0.42 5.51
N ARG A 120 14.05 0.71 4.87
CA ARG A 120 14.67 1.90 5.47
C ARG A 120 13.67 3.02 5.74
N GLY A 121 12.49 2.97 5.11
CA GLY A 121 11.45 3.96 5.32
C GLY A 121 10.04 3.36 5.24
N LEU A 122 9.16 3.85 6.11
CA LEU A 122 7.76 3.49 6.16
C LEU A 122 6.93 4.76 6.33
N SER A 123 5.96 4.95 5.44
CA SER A 123 4.86 5.90 5.61
C SER A 123 3.56 5.10 5.63
N TYR A 124 2.66 5.39 6.57
CA TYR A 124 1.35 4.76 6.63
C TYR A 124 0.26 5.82 6.83
N ALA A 125 -0.88 5.61 6.19
CA ALA A 125 -2.04 6.46 6.36
C ALA A 125 -2.85 6.03 7.58
N SER A 126 -3.12 6.99 8.48
CA SER A 126 -4.17 6.89 9.49
C SER A 126 -5.37 7.75 9.07
N SER A 127 -6.31 7.98 9.98
CA SER A 127 -7.48 8.82 9.73
C SER A 127 -7.84 9.63 10.97
N VAL A 128 -8.35 10.84 10.76
CA VAL A 128 -8.92 11.66 11.84
C VAL A 128 -10.04 10.94 12.59
N ALA A 129 -10.70 9.95 11.96
CA ALA A 129 -11.70 9.10 12.59
C ALA A 129 -11.18 8.31 13.80
N VAL A 130 -9.85 8.15 13.94
CA VAL A 130 -9.24 7.53 15.13
C VAL A 130 -9.53 8.29 16.42
N LEU A 131 -9.82 9.59 16.32
CA LEU A 131 -10.16 10.44 17.47
C LEU A 131 -11.58 10.18 18.00
N GLY A 132 -12.41 9.44 17.26
CA GLY A 132 -13.81 9.23 17.59
C GLY A 132 -14.68 10.44 17.32
N PRO A 133 -16.00 10.34 17.58
CA PRO A 133 -16.89 11.47 17.49
C PRO A 133 -16.57 12.50 18.57
N ASN A 134 -16.78 13.78 18.28
CA ASN A 134 -16.54 14.87 19.24
C ASN A 134 -17.43 14.76 20.50
N HIS A 135 -18.50 13.96 20.45
CA HIS A 135 -19.46 13.73 21.53
C HIS A 135 -19.91 12.25 21.49
N LEU A 136 -20.00 11.62 22.66
CA LEU A 136 -20.49 10.24 22.84
C LEU A 136 -22.01 10.15 22.78
#